data_AF-A0A6V7KHZ6-F1
#
_entry.id   AF-A0A6V7KHZ6-F1
#
_cell.length_a   1.000
_cell.length_b   1.000
_cell.length_c   1.000
_cell.angle_alpha   90.00
_cell.angle_beta   90.00
_cell.angle_gamma   90.00
#
_symmetry.space_group_name_H-M   'P 1'
#
loop_
_entity.id
_entity.type
_entity.pdbx_description
1 polymer ?
#
loop_
_entity_poly.entity_id
_entity_poly.type
_entity_poly.pdbx_seq_one_letter_code
_entity_poly.pdbx_strand_id
1 'polypeptide(L)'
;CAGNTVMLRALLAIKQRREIALRRQLVLQRSQLQQLEQDMCTCATHRTLLAEKRNAWLAWSGTRISDELLAHKQTLMTLRDEDQQLMANQMALSDELRAVLLQQDAVRQALNVVMKKKEKLHSVLSDAGCRR
;
A
#
# COMPACT_ATOMS: atom_id res chain seq x y z
N CYS A 1 -6.17 48.24 -7.18
CA CYS A 1 -7.08 47.07 -7.16
C CYS A 1 -6.74 45.96 -8.17
N ALA A 2 -6.20 46.25 -9.37
CA ALA A 2 -5.89 45.23 -10.38
C ALA A 2 -4.76 44.23 -9.99
N GLY A 3 -3.71 44.70 -9.31
CA GLY A 3 -2.57 43.85 -8.91
C GLY A 3 -2.94 42.70 -7.96
N ASN A 4 -3.85 42.95 -7.01
CA ASN A 4 -4.30 41.92 -6.06
C ASN A 4 -5.12 40.82 -6.74
N THR A 5 -5.91 41.15 -7.77
CA THR A 5 -6.72 40.15 -8.48
C THR A 5 -5.84 39.23 -9.35
N VAL A 6 -4.79 39.77 -9.97
CA VAL A 6 -3.81 38.99 -10.74
C VAL A 6 -3.04 38.03 -9.82
N MET A 7 -2.58 38.52 -8.67
CA MET A 7 -1.89 37.69 -7.67
C MET A 7 -2.77 36.56 -7.14
N LEU A 8 -4.03 36.84 -6.80
CA LEU A 8 -4.98 35.82 -6.32
C LEU A 8 -5.28 34.75 -7.38
N ARG A 9 -5.41 35.13 -8.66
CA ARG A 9 -5.56 34.17 -9.77
C ARG A 9 -4.31 33.30 -9.95
N ALA A 10 -3.12 33.88 -9.82
CA ALA A 10 -1.87 33.12 -9.87
C ALA A 10 -1.77 32.10 -8.72
N LEU A 11 -2.14 32.50 -7.50
CA LEU A 11 -2.21 31.60 -6.34
C LEU A 11 -3.21 30.46 -6.57
N LEU A 12 -4.37 30.76 -7.15
CA LEU A 12 -5.38 29.76 -7.49
C LEU A 12 -4.83 28.73 -8.47
N ALA A 13 -4.17 29.17 -9.55
CA ALA A 13 -3.54 28.28 -10.53
C ALA A 13 -2.45 27.39 -9.90
N ILE A 14 -1.67 27.92 -8.94
CA ILE A 14 -0.70 27.13 -8.16
C ILE A 14 -1.42 26.06 -7.33
N LYS A 15 -2.51 26.40 -6.63
CA LYS A 15 -3.28 25.43 -5.84
C LYS A 15 -3.91 24.35 -6.70
N GLN A 16 -4.43 24.70 -7.87
CA GLN A 16 -5.01 23.74 -8.81
C GLN A 16 -3.97 22.76 -9.34
N ARG A 17 -2.76 23.22 -9.69
CA ARG A 17 -1.66 22.33 -10.07
C ARG A 17 -1.25 21.39 -8.93
N ARG A 18 -1.20 21.90 -7.70
CA ARG A 18 -0.88 21.08 -6.51
C ARG A 18 -1.96 20.04 -6.23
N GLU A 19 -3.23 20.39 -6.39
CA GLU A 19 -4.36 19.46 -6.26
C GLU A 19 -4.24 18.32 -7.27
N ILE A 20 -4.00 18.64 -8.55
CA ILE A 20 -3.81 17.64 -9.61
C ILE A 20 -2.65 16.69 -9.28
N ALA A 21 -1.51 17.23 -8.82
CA ALA A 21 -0.37 16.42 -8.43
C ALA A 21 -0.69 15.45 -7.27
N LEU A 22 -1.37 15.93 -6.23
CA LEU A 22 -1.77 15.10 -5.09
C LEU A 22 -2.79 14.03 -5.49
N ARG A 23 -3.75 14.34 -6.35
CA ARG A 23 -4.70 13.35 -6.89
C ARG A 23 -3.99 12.27 -7.71
N ARG A 24 -3.02 12.64 -8.54
CA ARG A 24 -2.19 11.68 -9.28
C ARG A 24 -1.42 10.77 -8.32
N GLN A 25 -0.84 11.34 -7.27
CA GLN A 25 -0.14 10.55 -6.25
C GLN A 25 -1.08 9.53 -5.56
N LEU A 26 -2.32 9.92 -5.23
CA LEU A 26 -3.31 8.99 -4.66
C LEU A 26 -3.66 7.84 -5.62
N VAL A 27 -3.74 8.11 -6.93
CA VAL A 27 -4.01 7.07 -7.93
C VAL A 27 -2.85 6.07 -7.97
N LEU A 28 -1.60 6.55 -7.98
CA LEU A 28 -0.42 5.68 -7.95
C LEU A 28 -0.33 4.85 -6.67
N GLN A 29 -0.59 5.46 -5.52
CA GLN A 29 -0.64 4.74 -4.24
C GLN A 29 -1.76 3.69 -4.22
N ARG A 30 -2.90 3.96 -4.87
CA ARG A 30 -3.99 2.97 -4.96
C ARG A 30 -3.57 1.74 -5.77
N SER A 31 -2.87 1.91 -6.89
CA SER A 31 -2.33 0.78 -7.64
C SER A 31 -1.29 0.00 -6.83
N GLN A 32 -0.44 0.70 -6.06
CA GLN A 32 0.53 0.03 -5.18
C GLN A 32 -0.16 -0.79 -4.08
N LEU A 33 -1.21 -0.25 -3.44
CA LEU A 33 -1.99 -0.98 -2.45
C LEU A 33 -2.63 -2.24 -3.03
N GLN A 34 -3.22 -2.15 -4.23
CA GLN A 34 -3.80 -3.30 -4.90
C GLN A 34 -2.75 -4.38 -5.18
N GLN A 35 -1.54 -3.99 -5.59
CA GLN A 35 -0.45 -4.93 -5.79
C GLN A 35 -0.04 -5.61 -4.47
N LEU A 36 0.12 -4.84 -3.40
CA LEU A 36 0.48 -5.39 -2.08
C LEU A 36 -0.60 -6.34 -1.54
N GLU A 37 -1.88 -6.03 -1.73
CA GLU A 37 -2.99 -6.91 -1.37
C GLU A 37 -2.93 -8.23 -2.16
N GLN A 38 -2.63 -8.16 -3.46
CA GLN A 38 -2.44 -9.34 -4.31
C GLN A 38 -1.27 -10.19 -3.82
N ASP A 39 -0.12 -9.57 -3.52
CA ASP A 39 1.09 -10.26 -3.06
C ASP A 39 0.87 -10.92 -1.69
N MET A 40 0.16 -10.24 -0.78
CA MET A 40 -0.26 -10.83 0.49
C MET A 40 -1.16 -12.04 0.31
N CYS A 41 -2.11 -11.99 -0.63
CA CYS A 41 -3.00 -13.11 -0.95
C CYS A 41 -2.23 -14.31 -1.51
N THR A 42 -1.29 -14.07 -2.43
CA THR A 42 -0.39 -15.09 -2.96
C THR A 42 0.44 -15.71 -1.83
N CYS A 43 1.02 -14.89 -0.95
CA CYS A 43 1.81 -15.37 0.17
C CYS A 43 0.95 -16.23 1.13
N ALA A 44 -0.27 -15.80 1.45
CA ALA A 44 -1.17 -16.56 2.30
C ALA A 44 -1.52 -17.92 1.68
N THR A 45 -1.82 -17.94 0.37
CA THR A 45 -2.12 -19.18 -0.38
C THR A 45 -0.93 -20.13 -0.40
N HIS A 46 0.29 -19.62 -0.60
CA HIS A 46 1.50 -20.44 -0.53
C HIS A 46 1.69 -21.06 0.86
N ARG A 47 1.45 -20.29 1.92
CA ARG A 47 1.57 -20.79 3.30
C ARG A 47 0.54 -21.88 3.61
N THR A 48 -0.71 -21.75 3.13
CA THR A 48 -1.72 -22.81 3.33
C THR A 48 -1.32 -24.10 2.61
N LEU A 49 -0.90 -24.01 1.35
CA LEU A 49 -0.43 -25.16 0.58
C LEU A 49 0.79 -25.84 1.23
N LEU A 50 1.71 -25.05 1.76
CA LEU A 50 2.89 -25.56 2.43
C LEU A 50 2.54 -26.22 3.77
N ALA A 51 1.59 -25.65 4.52
CA ALA A 51 1.06 -26.26 5.74
C ALA A 51 0.38 -27.60 5.46
N GLU A 52 -0.40 -27.70 4.38
CA GLU A 52 -1.03 -28.96 3.92
C GLU A 52 0.03 -30.01 3.57
N LYS A 53 1.05 -29.64 2.78
CA LYS A 53 2.19 -30.52 2.46
C LYS A 53 2.88 -31.01 3.73
N ARG A 54 3.19 -30.10 4.65
CA ARG A 54 3.83 -30.44 5.94
C ARG A 54 2.98 -31.40 6.74
N ASN A 55 1.67 -31.16 6.83
CA ASN A 55 0.75 -32.02 7.57
C ASN A 55 0.63 -33.40 6.92
N ALA A 56 0.61 -33.49 5.58
CA ALA A 56 0.62 -34.78 4.88
C ALA A 56 1.88 -35.60 5.19
N TRP A 57 3.04 -34.95 5.26
CA TRP A 57 4.28 -35.60 5.68
C TRP A 57 4.24 -36.04 7.16
N LEU A 58 3.70 -35.21 8.05
CA LEU A 58 3.60 -35.51 9.49
C LEU A 58 2.52 -36.56 9.83
N ALA A 59 1.48 -36.71 9.01
CA ALA A 59 0.39 -37.64 9.23
C ALA A 59 0.76 -39.12 8.96
N TRP A 60 1.95 -39.37 8.41
CA TRP A 60 2.40 -40.73 8.12
C TRP A 60 2.77 -41.49 9.41
N SER A 61 2.27 -42.73 9.55
CA SER A 61 2.36 -43.52 10.79
C SER A 61 2.90 -44.95 10.62
N GLY A 62 3.80 -45.19 9.66
CA GLY A 62 4.36 -46.53 9.38
C GLY A 62 5.78 -46.75 9.91
N THR A 63 6.41 -47.85 9.47
CA THR A 63 7.86 -48.07 9.54
C THR A 63 8.50 -47.80 8.18
N ARG A 64 9.54 -46.97 8.16
CA ARG A 64 10.36 -46.63 6.99
C ARG A 64 11.74 -47.21 7.19
N ILE A 65 12.39 -47.60 6.09
CA ILE A 65 13.82 -47.92 6.13
C ILE A 65 14.64 -46.63 6.35
N SER A 66 15.86 -46.78 6.83
CA SER A 66 16.71 -45.64 7.28
C SER A 66 16.86 -44.54 6.21
N ASP A 67 17.07 -44.91 4.94
CA ASP A 67 17.26 -43.96 3.85
C ASP A 67 16.00 -43.14 3.56
N GLU A 68 14.82 -43.77 3.67
CA GLU A 68 13.52 -43.10 3.51
C GLU A 68 13.21 -42.14 4.66
N LEU A 69 13.68 -42.46 5.88
CA LEU A 69 13.59 -41.56 7.03
C LEU A 69 14.50 -40.34 6.86
N LEU A 70 15.72 -40.54 6.35
CA LEU A 70 16.64 -39.44 6.09
C LEU A 70 16.09 -38.50 5.00
N ALA A 71 15.60 -39.06 3.88
CA ALA A 71 14.96 -38.30 2.82
C ALA A 71 13.71 -37.54 3.32
N HIS A 72 12.93 -38.16 4.21
CA HIS A 72 11.78 -37.54 4.84
C HIS A 72 12.17 -36.34 5.72
N LYS A 73 13.18 -36.53 6.58
CA LYS A 73 13.73 -35.44 7.40
C LYS A 73 14.24 -34.30 6.53
N GLN A 74 14.96 -34.60 5.45
CA GLN A 74 15.47 -33.58 4.53
C GLN A 74 14.31 -32.75 3.94
N THR A 75 13.25 -33.43 3.48
CA THR A 75 12.06 -32.76 2.94
C THR A 75 11.39 -31.87 3.99
N LEU A 76 11.23 -32.34 5.23
CA LEU A 76 10.65 -31.54 6.31
C LEU A 76 11.50 -30.32 6.67
N MET A 77 12.83 -30.42 6.60
CA MET A 77 13.72 -29.26 6.77
C MET A 77 13.52 -28.24 5.66
N THR A 78 13.49 -28.67 4.39
CA THR A 78 13.23 -27.77 3.27
C THR A 78 11.88 -27.05 3.39
N LEU A 79 10.82 -27.78 3.74
CA LEU A 79 9.49 -27.18 3.96
C LEU A 79 9.50 -26.18 5.13
N ARG A 80 10.26 -26.45 6.19
CA ARG A 80 10.41 -25.51 7.31
C ARG A 80 11.12 -24.24 6.86
N ASP A 81 12.20 -24.36 6.10
CA ASP A 81 12.96 -23.20 5.61
C ASP A 81 12.10 -22.34 4.68
N GLU A 82 11.31 -22.97 3.81
CA GLU A 82 10.32 -22.29 2.96
C GLU A 82 9.24 -21.57 3.79
N ASP A 83 8.68 -22.17 4.86
CA ASP A 83 7.71 -21.47 5.73
C ASP A 83 8.35 -20.26 6.43
N GLN A 84 9.59 -20.38 6.87
CA GLN A 84 10.32 -19.27 7.50
C GLN A 84 10.53 -18.10 6.53
N GLN A 85 10.88 -18.40 5.28
CA GLN A 85 11.01 -17.38 4.23
C GLN A 85 9.66 -16.71 3.94
N LEU A 86 8.57 -17.49 3.80
CA LEU A 86 7.24 -16.95 3.57
C LEU A 86 6.75 -16.09 4.75
N MET A 87 7.06 -16.48 5.98
CA MET A 87 6.76 -15.67 7.16
C MET A 87 7.51 -14.33 7.14
N ALA A 88 8.80 -14.33 6.80
CA ALA A 88 9.57 -13.10 6.65
C ALA A 88 9.01 -12.20 5.55
N ASN A 89 8.65 -12.77 4.40
CA ASN A 89 8.03 -12.04 3.29
C ASN A 89 6.68 -11.44 3.70
N GLN A 90 5.84 -12.19 4.43
CA GLN A 90 4.56 -11.69 4.92
C GLN A 90 4.72 -10.49 5.87
N MET A 91 5.72 -10.55 6.76
CA MET A 91 6.03 -9.43 7.66
C MET A 91 6.48 -8.19 6.86
N ALA A 92 7.37 -8.37 5.88
CA ALA A 92 7.84 -7.28 5.03
C ALA A 92 6.69 -6.64 4.23
N LEU A 93 5.81 -7.45 3.62
CA LEU A 93 4.62 -6.97 2.93
C LEU A 93 3.67 -6.20 3.86
N SER A 94 3.51 -6.67 5.11
CA SER A 94 2.68 -5.99 6.10
C SER A 94 3.23 -4.62 6.49
N ASP A 95 4.55 -4.51 6.66
CA ASP A 95 5.20 -3.24 6.98
C ASP A 95 5.15 -2.27 5.79
N GLU A 96 5.33 -2.76 4.56
CA GLU A 96 5.16 -1.94 3.35
C GLU A 96 3.72 -1.44 3.20
N LEU A 97 2.72 -2.31 3.39
CA LEU A 97 1.32 -1.94 3.37
C LEU A 97 1.03 -0.82 4.38
N ARG A 98 1.53 -0.97 5.62
CA ARG A 98 1.37 0.05 6.66
C ARG A 98 2.01 1.38 6.24
N ALA A 99 3.20 1.34 5.66
CA ALA A 99 3.90 2.55 5.20
C ALA A 99 3.11 3.27 4.10
N VAL A 100 2.60 2.54 3.11
CA VAL A 100 1.81 3.11 2.00
C VAL A 100 0.50 3.72 2.51
N LEU A 101 -0.18 3.07 3.46
CA LEU A 101 -1.41 3.60 4.07
C LEU A 101 -1.14 4.93 4.81
N LEU A 102 -0.06 4.99 5.61
CA LEU A 102 0.34 6.23 6.29
C LEU A 102 0.65 7.36 5.31
N GLN A 103 1.36 7.05 4.21
CA GLN A 103 1.62 8.04 3.16
C GLN A 103 0.33 8.48 2.46
N GLN A 104 -0.60 7.57 2.20
CA GLN A 104 -1.89 7.89 1.59
C GLN A 104 -2.70 8.86 2.47
N ASP A 105 -2.73 8.63 3.78
CA ASP A 105 -3.42 9.52 4.72
C ASP A 105 -2.77 10.91 4.77
N ALA A 106 -1.43 10.99 4.76
CA ALA A 106 -0.73 12.26 4.66
C ALA A 106 -1.08 13.03 3.37
N VAL A 107 -1.15 12.33 2.22
CA VAL A 107 -1.54 12.92 0.94
C VAL A 107 -3.00 13.38 0.96
N ARG A 108 -3.92 12.60 1.55
CA ARG A 108 -5.33 12.99 1.74
C ARG A 108 -5.48 14.23 2.61
N GLN A 109 -4.74 14.32 3.71
CA GLN A 109 -4.72 15.51 4.56
C GLN A 109 -4.20 16.72 3.80
N ALA A 110 -3.10 16.57 3.05
CA ALA A 110 -2.57 17.64 2.21
C ALA A 110 -3.56 18.10 1.13
N LEU A 111 -4.28 17.16 0.50
CA LEU A 111 -5.31 17.45 -0.49
C LEU A 111 -6.46 18.25 0.13
N ASN A 112 -6.94 17.85 1.32
CA ASN A 112 -7.97 18.57 2.06
C ASN A 112 -7.55 20.02 2.36
N VAL A 113 -6.30 20.23 2.79
CA VAL A 113 -5.77 21.58 3.04
C VAL A 113 -5.72 22.41 1.75
N VAL A 114 -5.30 21.82 0.63
CA VAL A 114 -5.26 22.50 -0.67
C VAL A 114 -6.66 22.88 -1.13
N MET A 115 -7.63 21.98 -1.01
CA MET A 115 -9.02 22.21 -1.38
C MET A 115 -9.63 23.36 -0.57
N LYS A 116 -9.50 23.34 0.76
CA LYS A 116 -9.95 24.44 1.64
C LYS A 116 -9.34 25.78 1.26
N LYS A 117 -8.03 25.82 0.97
CA LYS A 117 -7.34 27.04 0.52
C LYS A 117 -7.84 27.51 -0.85
N LYS A 118 -8.14 26.58 -1.76
CA LYS A 118 -8.69 26.89 -3.09
C LYS A 118 -10.08 27.51 -2.99
N GLU A 119 -10.96 26.92 -2.19
CA GLU A 119 -12.30 27.46 -1.91
C GLU A 119 -12.23 28.85 -1.28
N LYS A 120 -11.32 29.08 -0.33
CA LYS A 120 -11.12 30.40 0.26
C LYS A 120 -10.66 31.43 -0.77
N LEU A 121 -9.73 31.07 -1.66
CA LEU A 121 -9.30 31.96 -2.75
C LEU A 121 -10.44 32.27 -3.72
N HIS A 122 -11.29 31.29 -4.04
CA HIS A 122 -12.49 31.52 -4.85
C HIS A 122 -13.45 32.49 -4.18
N SER A 123 -13.77 32.31 -2.90
CA SER A 123 -14.64 33.24 -2.14
C SER A 123 -14.08 34.66 -2.16
N VAL A 124 -12.78 34.86 -1.90
CA VAL A 124 -12.16 36.19 -1.93
C VAL A 124 -12.20 36.81 -3.33
N LEU A 125 -11.98 36.02 -4.38
CA LEU A 125 -12.06 36.48 -5.78
C LEU A 125 -13.48 36.87 -6.18
N SER A 126 -14.49 36.13 -5.72
CA SER A 126 -15.91 36.45 -5.95
C SER A 126 -16.32 37.72 -5.19
N ASP A 127 -15.95 37.86 -3.92
CA ASP A 127 -16.24 39.04 -3.11
C ASP A 127 -15.57 40.31 -3.67
N ALA A 128 -14.34 40.19 -4.20
CA ALA A 128 -13.63 41.27 -4.86
C ALA A 128 -14.19 41.61 -6.26
N GLY A 129 -14.96 40.70 -6.85
CA GLY A 129 -15.70 40.90 -8.10
C GLY A 129 -17.07 41.56 -7.89
N CYS A 130 -17.75 41.26 -6.77
CA CYS A 130 -19.05 41.87 -6.41
C CYS A 130 -18.97 43.29 -5.83
N ARG A 131 -17.79 43.74 -5.36
CA ARG A 131 -17.60 45.11 -4.82
C ARG A 131 -17.07 46.12 -5.85
N ARG A 132 -17.28 45.88 -7.14
CA ARG A 132 -17.01 46.85 -8.22
C ARG A 132 -18.30 47.27 -8.89
#